data_AF-A0A8D1G979-F1
#
_entry.id   AF-A0A8D1G979-F1
#
_cell.length_a   1.000
_cell.length_b   1.000
_cell.length_c   1.000
_cell.angle_alpha   90.00
_cell.angle_beta   90.00
_cell.angle_gamma   90.00
#
_symmetry.space_group_name_H-M   'P 1'
#
loop_
_entity.id
_entity.type
_entity.pdbx_description
1 polymer ?
#
loop_
_entity_poly.entity_id
_entity_poly.type
_entity_poly.pdbx_seq_one_letter_code
_entity_poly.pdbx_strand_id
1 'polypeptide(L)'
;MPHWGRPQHRPGPAMDGRLFCWAIFGLLGVGHMEPGVRQSPRHHITKSGQNVTLRCDPIPGHQYIYWYRQTLGKGLEFLMSIYNNVPSEKANFLKDRFSAERSGGTYLTLKIQPAERGDSALFLCASSSATAMHRHRLPFHEL
;
A
#
# COMPACT_ATOMS: atom_id res chain seq x y z
N MET A 1 20.23 -29.91 78.69
CA MET A 1 19.94 -29.00 77.56
C MET A 1 20.13 -29.77 76.25
N PRO A 2 19.09 -29.99 75.44
CA PRO A 2 19.19 -30.76 74.21
C PRO A 2 19.42 -29.82 73.01
N HIS A 3 20.35 -30.16 72.12
CA HIS A 3 20.46 -29.52 70.81
C HIS A 3 19.91 -30.50 69.77
N TRP A 4 18.76 -30.17 69.20
CA TRP A 4 18.15 -30.90 68.09
C TRP A 4 18.84 -30.51 66.78
N GLY A 5 19.52 -31.45 66.13
CA GLY A 5 20.00 -31.29 64.75
C GLY A 5 18.85 -31.45 63.75
N ARG A 6 18.65 -30.48 62.87
CA ARG A 6 17.59 -30.48 61.84
C ARG A 6 17.95 -31.39 60.65
N PRO A 7 16.99 -32.10 60.02
CA PRO A 7 17.27 -32.88 58.81
C PRO A 7 17.54 -31.96 57.61
N GLN A 8 18.60 -32.24 56.84
CA GLN A 8 18.88 -31.56 55.57
C GLN A 8 18.02 -32.15 54.46
N HIS A 9 17.03 -31.37 54.01
CA HIS A 9 16.32 -31.60 52.75
C HIS A 9 17.23 -31.21 51.58
N ARG A 10 17.55 -32.18 50.70
CA ARG A 10 18.15 -31.90 49.39
C ARG A 10 17.05 -31.48 48.39
N PRO A 11 17.12 -30.31 47.75
CA PRO A 11 16.25 -30.01 46.62
C PRO A 11 16.75 -30.75 45.37
N GLY A 12 15.84 -31.45 44.68
CA GLY A 12 16.10 -31.95 43.32
C GLY A 12 16.23 -30.80 42.32
N PRO A 13 16.77 -31.06 41.11
CA PRO A 13 16.97 -30.01 40.12
C PRO A 13 15.61 -29.47 39.67
N ALA A 14 15.32 -28.21 39.99
CA ALA A 14 14.20 -27.48 39.43
C ALA A 14 14.52 -27.18 37.96
N MET A 15 13.83 -27.85 37.04
CA MET A 15 13.87 -27.48 35.64
C MET A 15 13.22 -26.11 35.48
N ASP A 16 14.02 -25.14 35.02
CA ASP A 16 13.62 -23.75 34.87
C ASP A 16 12.57 -23.59 33.77
N GLY A 17 11.29 -23.54 34.15
CA GLY A 17 10.15 -23.33 33.26
C GLY A 17 10.16 -21.97 32.53
N ARG A 18 11.12 -21.08 32.83
CA ARG A 18 11.30 -19.81 32.10
C ARG A 18 11.92 -19.99 30.72
N LEU A 19 12.68 -21.07 30.50
CA LEU A 19 13.31 -21.36 29.20
C LEU A 19 12.28 -21.81 28.14
N PHE A 20 11.13 -22.33 28.55
CA PHE A 20 10.13 -22.85 27.61
C PHE A 20 9.26 -21.74 26.97
N CYS A 21 9.12 -20.57 27.62
CA CYS A 21 8.29 -19.47 27.10
C CYS A 21 8.93 -18.71 25.92
N TRP A 22 10.25 -18.55 25.90
CA TRP A 22 10.94 -17.87 24.79
C TRP A 22 10.95 -18.70 23.50
N ALA A 23 10.99 -20.02 23.62
CA ALA A 23 10.94 -20.92 22.46
C ALA A 23 9.60 -20.84 21.69
N ILE A 24 8.49 -20.56 22.38
CA ILE A 24 7.15 -20.48 21.76
C ILE A 24 6.91 -19.10 21.12
N PHE A 25 7.39 -18.00 21.74
CA PHE A 25 7.25 -16.66 21.15
C PHE A 25 8.23 -16.36 20.00
N GLY A 26 9.33 -17.11 19.89
CA GLY A 26 10.30 -16.99 18.77
C GLY A 26 9.84 -17.62 17.45
N LEU A 27 8.74 -18.40 17.46
CA LEU A 27 8.20 -19.10 16.28
C LEU A 27 7.04 -18.36 15.61
N LEU A 28 6.57 -17.24 16.17
CA LEU A 28 5.67 -16.34 15.47
C LEU A 28 6.50 -15.54 14.48
N GLY A 29 6.66 -16.12 13.30
CA GLY A 29 7.53 -15.64 12.23
C GLY A 29 7.42 -14.15 11.99
N VAL A 30 8.58 -13.52 11.77
CA VAL A 30 8.67 -12.20 11.16
C VAL A 30 7.98 -12.31 9.80
N GLY A 31 6.74 -11.83 9.71
CA GLY A 31 6.04 -11.75 8.44
C GLY A 31 6.83 -10.84 7.51
N HIS A 32 7.33 -11.39 6.40
CA HIS A 32 7.91 -10.60 5.33
C HIS A 32 6.78 -9.79 4.71
N MET A 33 6.61 -8.53 5.13
CA MET A 33 5.73 -7.60 4.42
C MET A 33 6.42 -7.24 3.12
N GLU A 34 5.97 -7.84 2.02
CA GLU A 34 6.35 -7.36 0.69
C GLU A 34 6.03 -5.86 0.60
N PRO A 35 6.98 -5.03 0.11
CA PRO A 35 6.72 -3.61 -0.05
C PRO A 35 5.53 -3.41 -0.98
N GLY A 36 4.48 -2.74 -0.49
CA GLY A 36 3.28 -2.43 -1.25
C GLY A 36 3.24 -0.99 -1.72
N VAL A 37 2.37 -0.70 -2.69
CA VAL A 37 2.01 0.68 -3.05
C VAL A 37 1.32 1.33 -1.85
N ARG A 38 1.75 2.53 -1.45
CA ARG A 38 1.13 3.26 -0.35
C ARG A 38 0.44 4.50 -0.87
N GLN A 39 -0.87 4.60 -0.59
CA GLN A 39 -1.71 5.69 -1.03
C GLN A 39 -2.25 6.49 0.16
N SER A 40 -2.29 7.81 0.03
CA SER A 40 -2.83 8.70 1.06
C SER A 40 -3.57 9.91 0.47
N PRO A 41 -4.67 10.36 1.08
CA PRO A 41 -5.42 9.67 2.13
C PRO A 41 -6.14 8.41 1.59
N ARG A 42 -6.55 7.50 2.48
CA ARG A 42 -7.37 6.32 2.11
C ARG A 42 -8.83 6.69 1.83
N HIS A 43 -9.35 7.64 2.59
CA HIS A 43 -10.68 8.19 2.43
C HIS A 43 -10.57 9.72 2.49
N HIS A 44 -11.29 10.40 1.60
CA HIS A 44 -11.30 11.85 1.56
C HIS A 44 -12.73 12.32 1.29
N ILE A 45 -13.26 13.16 2.19
CA ILE A 45 -14.58 13.76 2.07
C ILE A 45 -14.36 15.26 2.12
N THR A 46 -14.87 15.97 1.13
CA THR A 46 -14.69 17.41 0.98
C THR A 46 -15.94 18.04 0.38
N LYS A 47 -16.08 19.36 0.49
CA LYS A 47 -17.15 20.10 -0.20
C LYS A 47 -16.77 20.33 -1.66
N SER A 48 -17.78 20.46 -2.51
CA SER A 48 -17.59 20.91 -3.90
C SER A 48 -16.87 22.26 -3.92
N GLY A 49 -16.00 22.49 -4.89
CA GLY A 49 -15.18 23.70 -4.98
C GLY A 49 -13.83 23.59 -4.27
N GLN A 50 -13.65 22.63 -3.36
CA GLN A 50 -12.38 22.47 -2.64
C GLN A 50 -11.39 21.62 -3.44
N ASN A 51 -10.10 21.88 -3.23
CA ASN A 51 -9.02 21.14 -3.87
C ASN A 51 -8.75 19.82 -3.14
N VAL A 52 -8.54 18.75 -3.91
CA VAL A 52 -8.16 17.43 -3.40
C VAL A 52 -6.79 17.06 -3.92
N THR A 53 -5.97 16.47 -3.06
CA THR A 53 -4.65 15.96 -3.40
C THR A 53 -4.52 14.52 -2.90
N LEU A 54 -4.31 13.59 -3.82
CA LEU A 54 -4.04 12.18 -3.55
C LEU A 54 -2.58 11.88 -3.86
N ARG A 55 -1.90 11.19 -2.96
CA ARG A 55 -0.50 10.79 -3.09
C ARG A 55 -0.41 9.29 -3.28
N CYS A 56 0.48 8.89 -4.18
CA CYS A 56 0.91 7.52 -4.36
C CYS A 56 2.42 7.37 -4.23
N ASP A 57 2.85 6.61 -3.23
CA ASP A 57 4.19 6.09 -3.09
C ASP A 57 4.26 4.71 -3.79
N PRO A 58 5.06 4.56 -4.86
CA PRO A 58 5.23 3.28 -5.51
C PRO A 58 6.07 2.33 -4.65
N ILE A 59 6.00 1.05 -4.98
CA ILE A 59 6.99 0.06 -4.53
C ILE A 59 8.40 0.52 -4.96
N PRO A 60 9.41 0.49 -4.08
CA PRO A 60 10.78 0.85 -4.42
C PRO A 60 11.27 0.11 -5.67
N GLY A 61 11.90 0.83 -6.60
CA GLY A 61 12.39 0.28 -7.86
C GLY A 61 11.33 0.18 -8.98
N HIS A 62 10.05 0.36 -8.70
CA HIS A 62 9.02 0.41 -9.75
C HIS A 62 9.15 1.71 -10.55
N GLN A 63 9.32 1.56 -11.86
CA GLN A 63 9.55 2.65 -12.80
C GLN A 63 8.24 3.21 -13.35
N TYR A 64 7.21 2.37 -13.42
CA TYR A 64 5.86 2.76 -13.78
C TYR A 64 5.01 3.05 -12.54
N ILE A 65 4.26 4.15 -12.58
CA ILE A 65 3.20 4.45 -11.62
C ILE A 65 1.94 4.80 -12.40
N TYR A 66 0.80 4.30 -11.94
CA TYR A 66 -0.49 4.43 -12.58
C TYR A 66 -1.50 5.06 -11.64
N TRP A 67 -2.38 5.89 -12.19
CA TRP A 67 -3.62 6.26 -11.54
C TRP A 67 -4.81 5.66 -12.28
N TYR A 68 -5.77 5.16 -11.51
CA TYR A 68 -7.04 4.68 -11.97
C TYR A 68 -8.17 5.33 -11.18
N ARG A 69 -9.34 5.38 -11.81
CA ARG A 69 -10.60 5.77 -11.18
C ARG A 69 -11.59 4.63 -11.35
N GLN A 70 -12.38 4.38 -10.32
CA GLN A 70 -13.52 3.48 -10.40
C GLN A 70 -14.74 4.22 -9.86
N THR A 71 -15.62 4.60 -10.76
CA THR A 71 -16.93 5.16 -10.42
C THR A 71 -17.89 4.00 -10.08
N LEU A 72 -18.79 4.19 -9.12
CA LEU A 72 -19.76 3.15 -8.75
C LEU A 72 -20.56 2.68 -9.98
N GLY A 73 -20.65 1.37 -10.17
CA GLY A 73 -21.33 0.77 -11.33
C GLY A 73 -20.55 0.84 -12.65
N LYS A 74 -19.32 1.37 -12.65
CA LYS A 74 -18.42 1.37 -13.81
C LYS A 74 -17.19 0.48 -13.58
N GLY A 75 -16.55 0.09 -14.67
CA GLY A 75 -15.26 -0.60 -14.65
C GLY A 75 -14.12 0.32 -14.17
N LEU A 76 -12.91 -0.25 -14.11
CA LEU A 76 -11.70 0.49 -13.79
C LEU A 76 -11.29 1.37 -14.98
N GLU A 77 -11.26 2.68 -14.78
CA GLU A 77 -10.93 3.68 -15.79
C GLU A 77 -9.46 4.09 -15.63
N PHE A 78 -8.65 3.89 -16.67
CA PHE A 78 -7.27 4.37 -16.69
C PHE A 78 -7.23 5.90 -16.77
N LEU A 79 -6.50 6.52 -15.83
CA LEU A 79 -6.32 7.97 -15.82
C LEU A 79 -5.04 8.36 -16.55
N MET A 80 -3.91 7.88 -16.05
CA MET A 80 -2.59 8.24 -16.55
C MET A 80 -1.53 7.27 -16.01
N SER A 81 -0.36 7.26 -16.66
CA SER A 81 0.83 6.57 -16.18
C SER A 81 2.07 7.44 -16.33
N ILE A 82 3.08 7.20 -15.49
CA ILE A 82 4.39 7.84 -15.62
C ILE A 82 5.48 6.78 -15.64
N TYR A 83 6.43 6.90 -16.55
CA TYR A 83 7.63 6.08 -16.64
C TYR A 83 8.87 6.94 -16.39
N ASN A 84 9.62 6.71 -15.31
CA ASN A 84 10.87 7.44 -15.02
C ASN A 84 10.76 8.98 -15.23
N ASN A 85 9.66 9.59 -14.76
CA ASN A 85 9.29 11.01 -14.91
C ASN A 85 8.71 11.44 -16.27
N VAL A 86 8.55 10.54 -17.22
CA VAL A 86 7.90 10.81 -18.50
C VAL A 86 6.41 10.43 -18.40
N PRO A 87 5.49 11.41 -18.41
CA PRO A 87 4.05 11.13 -18.35
C PRO A 87 3.56 10.54 -19.68
N SER A 88 2.61 9.61 -19.60
CA SER A 88 1.84 9.13 -20.76
C SER A 88 0.80 10.16 -21.19
N GLU A 89 0.11 9.86 -22.29
CA GLU A 89 -1.17 10.51 -22.58
C GLU A 89 -2.12 10.33 -21.40
N LYS A 90 -2.81 11.43 -21.05
CA LYS A 90 -3.80 11.47 -19.99
C LYS A 90 -5.19 11.22 -20.59
N ALA A 91 -6.08 10.58 -19.82
CA ALA A 91 -7.48 10.52 -20.19
C ALA A 91 -8.03 11.92 -20.48
N ASN A 92 -8.88 12.06 -21.50
CA ASN A 92 -9.31 13.37 -22.01
C ASN A 92 -9.93 14.27 -20.94
N PHE A 93 -10.68 13.71 -19.99
CA PHE A 93 -11.29 14.47 -18.89
C PHE A 93 -10.29 14.97 -17.84
N LEU A 94 -9.03 14.49 -17.87
CA LEU A 94 -7.96 14.97 -17.01
C LEU A 94 -7.24 16.20 -17.58
N LYS A 95 -7.74 16.80 -18.66
CA LYS A 95 -7.11 17.97 -19.28
C LYS A 95 -7.46 19.28 -18.56
N ASP A 96 -8.51 19.28 -17.73
CA ASP A 96 -9.03 20.48 -17.10
C ASP A 96 -8.75 20.52 -15.60
N ARG A 97 -9.66 19.98 -14.79
CA ARG A 97 -9.63 20.07 -13.31
C ARG A 97 -8.69 19.07 -12.65
N PHE A 98 -8.18 18.09 -13.39
CA PHE A 98 -7.29 17.09 -12.83
C PHE A 98 -5.86 17.34 -13.32
N SER A 99 -4.90 17.22 -12.42
CA SER A 99 -3.50 17.21 -12.79
C SER A 99 -2.76 16.15 -12.01
N ALA A 100 -1.65 15.67 -12.57
CA ALA A 100 -0.81 14.71 -11.90
C ALA A 100 0.65 15.04 -12.14
N GLU A 101 1.43 14.96 -11.06
CA GLU A 101 2.82 15.37 -11.02
C GLU A 101 3.64 14.37 -10.21
N ARG A 102 4.84 14.06 -10.69
CA ARG A 102 5.80 13.26 -9.93
C ARG A 102 6.73 14.20 -9.18
N SER A 103 6.65 14.19 -7.86
CA SER A 103 7.40 15.11 -7.01
C SER A 103 8.77 14.51 -6.68
N GLY A 104 9.85 15.19 -7.10
CA GLY A 104 11.22 14.79 -6.79
C GLY A 104 11.59 13.36 -7.21
N GLY A 105 10.90 12.81 -8.22
CA GLY A 105 11.12 11.44 -8.68
C GLY A 105 10.63 10.33 -7.75
N THR A 106 10.04 10.64 -6.59
CA THR A 106 9.77 9.65 -5.53
C THR A 106 8.31 9.18 -5.51
N TYR A 107 7.35 10.09 -5.61
CA TYR A 107 5.91 9.78 -5.52
C TYR A 107 5.12 10.51 -6.60
N LEU A 108 3.95 9.95 -6.94
CA LEU A 108 3.02 10.54 -7.90
C LEU A 108 1.82 11.12 -7.17
N THR A 109 1.50 12.37 -7.46
CA THR A 109 0.37 13.08 -6.88
C THR A 109 -0.71 13.24 -7.94
N LEU A 110 -1.98 12.98 -7.61
CA LEU A 110 -3.16 13.34 -8.39
C LEU A 110 -3.90 14.48 -7.67
N LYS A 111 -4.08 15.60 -8.35
CA LYS A 111 -4.77 16.79 -7.86
C LYS A 111 -6.11 16.95 -8.60
N ILE A 112 -7.15 17.31 -7.87
CA ILE A 112 -8.49 17.64 -8.40
C ILE A 112 -8.83 19.05 -7.93
N GLN A 113 -8.94 20.00 -8.86
CA GLN A 113 -9.07 21.43 -8.57
C GLN A 113 -9.96 22.13 -9.61
N PRO A 114 -11.16 22.61 -9.21
CA PRO A 114 -11.88 22.25 -7.99
C PRO A 114 -12.45 20.83 -8.05
N ALA A 115 -12.74 20.21 -6.90
CA ALA A 115 -13.54 18.98 -6.85
C ALA A 115 -15.03 19.27 -7.04
N GLU A 116 -15.72 18.39 -7.75
CA GLU A 116 -17.15 18.43 -8.02
C GLU A 116 -17.85 17.16 -7.51
N ARG A 117 -19.17 17.22 -7.35
CA ARG A 117 -19.97 16.07 -6.90
C ARG A 117 -19.75 14.82 -7.78
N GLY A 118 -19.61 15.04 -9.09
CA GLY A 118 -19.37 13.99 -10.09
C GLY A 118 -17.99 13.33 -10.01
N ASP A 119 -17.06 13.85 -9.21
CA ASP A 119 -15.73 13.26 -9.02
C ASP A 119 -15.71 12.18 -7.93
N SER A 120 -16.83 11.99 -7.22
CA SER A 120 -16.96 10.97 -6.17
C SER A 120 -16.73 9.58 -6.77
N ALA A 121 -15.59 8.98 -6.45
CA ALA A 121 -15.15 7.70 -6.99
C ALA A 121 -14.06 7.09 -6.09
N LEU A 122 -13.78 5.81 -6.31
CA LEU A 122 -12.58 5.17 -5.77
C LEU A 122 -11.40 5.49 -6.69
N PHE A 123 -10.37 6.12 -6.15
CA PHE A 123 -9.12 6.37 -6.87
C PHE A 123 -8.09 5.34 -6.43
N LEU A 124 -7.46 4.66 -7.37
CA LEU A 124 -6.51 3.58 -7.11
C LEU A 124 -5.17 3.89 -7.75
N CYS A 125 -4.11 3.75 -6.98
CA CYS A 125 -2.75 3.75 -7.50
C CYS A 125 -2.18 2.34 -7.63
N ALA A 126 -1.41 2.11 -8.69
CA ALA A 126 -0.59 0.93 -8.87
C ALA A 126 0.82 1.32 -9.32
N SER A 127 1.79 0.42 -9.18
CA SER A 127 3.13 0.59 -9.75
C SER A 127 3.67 -0.74 -10.28
N SER A 128 4.56 -0.70 -11.26
CA SER A 128 5.26 -1.89 -11.77
C SER A 128 6.72 -1.62 -12.12
N SER A 129 7.53 -2.67 -12.04
CA SER A 129 8.85 -2.72 -12.68
C SER A 129 8.70 -2.61 -14.21
N ALA A 130 9.74 -2.14 -14.91
CA ALA A 130 9.70 -1.97 -16.37
C ALA A 130 10.00 -3.24 -17.17
N THR A 131 9.73 -4.44 -16.64
CA THR A 131 9.76 -5.62 -17.49
C THR A 131 8.67 -5.45 -18.54
N ALA A 132 9.06 -5.38 -19.81
CA ALA A 132 8.16 -5.22 -20.93
C ALA A 132 7.00 -6.22 -20.78
N MET A 133 5.76 -5.72 -20.70
CA MET A 133 4.59 -6.60 -20.75
C MET A 133 4.67 -7.38 -22.05
N HIS A 134 4.90 -8.69 -21.95
CA HIS A 134 4.53 -9.62 -23.01
C HIS A 134 3.03 -9.39 -23.21
N ARG A 135 2.66 -8.61 -24.23
CA ARG A 135 1.26 -8.33 -24.55
C ARG A 135 0.63 -9.63 -25.02
N HIS A 136 0.25 -10.51 -24.10
CA HIS A 136 -0.87 -11.39 -24.35
C HIS A 136 -2.10 -10.49 -24.43
N ARG A 137 -2.37 -10.02 -25.66
CA ARG A 137 -3.67 -9.48 -26.04
C ARG A 137 -4.69 -10.52 -25.60
N LEU A 138 -5.35 -10.32 -24.47
CA LEU A 138 -6.60 -11.01 -24.21
C LEU A 138 -7.54 -10.59 -25.35
N PRO A 139 -7.98 -11.51 -26.22
CA PRO A 139 -9.03 -11.19 -27.15
C PRO A 139 -10.24 -10.85 -26.29
N PHE A 140 -10.70 -9.62 -26.41
CA PHE A 140 -12.02 -9.22 -25.96
C PHE A 140 -13.00 -10.04 -26.82
N HIS A 141 -13.43 -11.20 -26.33
CA HIS A 141 -14.56 -11.87 -26.90
C HIS A 141 -15.81 -11.12 -26.42
N GLU A 142 -16.32 -10.28 -27.30
CA GLU A 142 -17.73 -9.86 -27.31
C GLU A 142 -18.59 -11.12 -27.52
N LEU A 143 -19.54 -11.36 -26.62
CA LEU A 143 -20.86 -11.98 -26.84
C LEU A 143 -21.74 -11.77 -25.60
#